data_AF-A0A3D3AZR0-F1
#
_entry.id   AF-A0A3D3AZR0-F1
#
_cell.length_a   1.000
_cell.length_b   1.000
_cell.length_c   1.000
_cell.angle_alpha   90.00
_cell.angle_beta   90.00
_cell.angle_gamma   90.00
#
_symmetry.space_group_name_H-M   'P 1'
#
loop_
_entity.id
_entity.type
_entity.pdbx_description
1 polymer ?
#
loop_
_entity_poly.entity_id
_entity_poly.type
_entity_poly.pdbx_seq_one_letter_code
_entity_poly.pdbx_strand_id
1 'polypeptide(L)' 'LDTAGRTHIDEELMAETAEIEKISKPHETLLVADALTGQDAVNLAKSFASRVTLTGIVLTRVDGDGRGGAALS' A
#
# COMPACT_ATOMS: atom_id res chain seq x y z
N LEU A 1 13.85 1.05 -1.93
CA LEU A 1 13.81 -0.33 -2.47
C LEU A 1 12.42 -0.52 -3.03
N ASP A 2 12.28 -0.91 -4.29
CA ASP A 2 10.98 -1.19 -4.91
C ASP A 2 10.68 -2.69 -4.79
N THR A 3 9.47 -3.04 -4.36
CA THR A 3 9.04 -4.42 -4.16
C THR A 3 8.03 -4.82 -5.23
N ALA A 4 7.81 -6.12 -5.42
CA ALA A 4 6.81 -6.58 -6.39
C ALA A 4 5.41 -5.98 -6.09
N GLY A 5 4.74 -5.48 -7.13
CA GLY A 5 3.38 -4.93 -7.04
C GLY A 5 2.33 -5.90 -7.59
N ARG A 6 1.09 -5.84 -7.08
CA ARG A 6 -0.07 -6.63 -7.54
C ARG A 6 -1.38 -5.87 -7.35
N THR A 7 -2.39 -6.25 -8.15
CA THR A 7 -3.77 -5.73 -8.07
C THR A 7 -4.60 -6.33 -6.93
N HIS A 8 -4.20 -7.50 -6.41
CA HIS A 8 -4.85 -8.16 -5.27
C HIS A 8 -3.82 -8.57 -4.24
N ILE A 9 -4.28 -8.73 -3.00
CA ILE A 9 -3.43 -9.21 -1.90
C ILE A 9 -3.15 -10.69 -2.11
N ASP A 10 -1.86 -10.99 -2.23
CA ASP A 10 -1.33 -12.35 -2.35
C ASP A 10 -0.55 -12.67 -1.07
N GLU A 11 -0.90 -13.77 -0.40
CA GLU A 11 -0.29 -14.16 0.87
C GLU A 11 1.20 -14.44 0.73
N GLU A 12 1.61 -15.05 -0.39
CA GLU A 12 3.00 -15.41 -0.65
C GLU A 12 3.85 -14.14 -0.79
N LEU A 13 3.35 -13.15 -1.52
CA LEU A 13 4.03 -11.87 -1.70
C LEU A 13 4.08 -11.06 -0.42
N MET A 14 3.02 -11.10 0.40
CA MET A 14 3.03 -10.42 1.69
C MET A 14 4.06 -11.03 2.64
N ALA A 15 4.24 -12.35 2.60
CA ALA A 15 5.29 -13.02 3.36
C ALA A 15 6.68 -12.60 2.87
N GLU A 16 6.90 -12.57 1.54
CA GLU A 16 8.16 -12.09 0.95
C GLU A 16 8.45 -10.63 1.35
N THR A 17 7.45 -9.76 1.27
CA THR A 17 7.60 -8.34 1.60
C THR A 17 7.95 -8.15 3.08
N ALA A 18 7.37 -8.94 3.98
CA ALA A 18 7.70 -8.91 5.40
C ALA A 18 9.15 -9.40 5.66
N GLU A 19 9.64 -10.40 4.93
CA GLU A 19 11.04 -10.82 5.02
C GLU A 19 11.99 -9.74 4.49
N ILE A 20 11.63 -9.06 3.40
CA ILE A 20 12.38 -7.92 2.87
C ILE A 20 12.46 -6.80 3.91
N GLU A 21 11.36 -6.45 4.58
CA GLU A 21 11.32 -5.42 5.63
C GLU A 21 12.27 -5.77 6.79
N LYS A 22 12.24 -7.02 7.27
CA LYS A 22 13.10 -7.49 8.38
C LYS A 22 14.58 -7.38 8.07
N ILE A 23 14.97 -7.68 6.82
CA ILE A 23 16.37 -7.65 6.39
C ILE A 23 16.82 -6.21 6.13
N SER A 24 16.00 -5.44 5.41
CA SER A 24 16.37 -4.11 4.95
C SER A 24 16.23 -3.01 6.01
N LYS A 25 15.40 -3.23 7.03
CA LYS A 25 15.16 -2.30 8.16
C LYS A 25 14.95 -0.84 7.68
N PRO A 26 13.96 -0.61 6.81
CA PRO A 26 13.76 0.71 6.23
C PRO A 26 13.34 1.72 7.31
N HIS A 27 13.76 2.98 7.13
CA HIS A 27 13.28 4.08 7.98
C HIS A 27 11.85 4.47 7.61
N GLU A 28 11.49 4.31 6.33
CA GLU A 28 10.20 4.69 5.76
C GLU A 28 9.73 3.59 4.82
N THR A 29 8.45 3.22 4.93
CA THR A 29 7.79 2.25 4.07
C THR A 29 6.50 2.89 3.55
N LEU A 30 6.48 3.16 2.26
CA LEU A 30 5.34 3.82 1.61
C LEU A 30 4.56 2.81 0.77
N LEU A 31 3.26 2.71 1.01
CA LEU A 31 2.36 1.99 0.12
C LEU A 31 1.95 2.92 -1.04
N VAL A 32 2.14 2.48 -2.27
CA VAL A 32 1.66 3.21 -3.45
C VAL A 32 0.37 2.56 -3.93
N ALA A 33 -0.73 3.31 -3.93
CA ALA A 33 -2.03 2.85 -4.36
C ALA A 33 -2.66 3.84 -5.35
N ASP A 34 -3.71 3.40 -6.04
CA ASP A 34 -4.42 4.19 -7.03
C ASP A 34 -5.68 4.83 -6.44
N ALA A 35 -5.81 6.15 -6.56
CA ALA A 35 -6.94 6.92 -6.01
C ALA A 35 -8.28 6.54 -6.64
N LEU A 36 -8.30 6.10 -7.90
CA LEU A 36 -9.54 5.67 -8.58
C LEU A 36 -10.20 4.47 -7.92
N THR A 37 -9.44 3.67 -7.16
CA THR A 37 -9.98 2.52 -6.41
C THR A 37 -10.73 2.94 -5.15
N GLY A 38 -10.66 4.21 -4.75
CA GLY A 38 -11.52 4.75 -3.71
C GLY A 38 -11.31 4.07 -2.35
N GLN A 39 -12.39 3.52 -1.79
CA GLN A 39 -12.39 2.80 -0.51
C GLN A 39 -11.62 1.47 -0.56
N ASP A 40 -11.41 0.90 -1.74
CA ASP A 40 -10.60 -0.32 -1.88
C ASP A 40 -9.12 -0.05 -1.57
N ALA A 41 -8.62 1.16 -1.86
CA ALA A 41 -7.28 1.58 -1.47
C ALA A 41 -7.10 1.57 0.06
N VAL A 42 -8.13 1.99 0.81
CA VAL A 42 -8.12 2.00 2.27
C VAL A 42 -8.10 0.57 2.83
N ASN A 43 -8.90 -0.33 2.25
CA ASN A 43 -8.93 -1.73 2.66
C ASN A 43 -7.60 -2.44 2.34
N LEU A 44 -7.00 -2.13 1.20
CA LEU A 44 -5.67 -2.59 0.81
C LEU A 44 -4.63 -2.10 1.84
N ALA A 45 -4.64 -0.82 2.18
CA ALA A 45 -3.72 -0.24 3.15
C ALA A 45 -3.82 -0.90 4.52
N LYS A 46 -5.04 -1.13 5.03
CA LYS A 46 -5.27 -1.85 6.30
C LYS A 46 -4.71 -3.26 6.28
N SER A 47 -4.85 -3.95 5.14
CA SER A 47 -4.39 -5.32 4.99
C SER A 47 -2.87 -5.44 4.80
N PHE A 48 -2.23 -4.41 4.26
CA PHE A 48 -0.77 -4.31 4.24
C PHE A 48 -0.22 -3.96 5.63
N ALA A 49 -0.83 -3.00 6.31
CA ALA A 49 -0.45 -2.55 7.65
C ALA A 49 -0.54 -3.65 8.72
N SER A 50 -1.31 -4.72 8.48
CA SER A 50 -1.37 -5.87 9.40
C SER A 50 -0.17 -6.82 9.29
N ARG A 51 0.64 -6.71 8.22
CA ARG A 51 1.77 -7.60 7.95
C ARG A 51 3.12 -6.89 7.82
N VAL A 52 3.11 -5.63 7.41
CA VAL A 52 4.30 -4.79 7.17
C VAL A 52 4.07 -3.44 7.83
N THR A 53 5.11 -2.85 8.42
CA THR A 53 4.99 -1.51 9.00
C THR A 53 4.94 -0.48 7.89
N LEU A 54 3.80 0.18 7.71
CA LEU A 54 3.65 1.30 6.80
C LEU A 54 3.82 2.62 7.56
N THR A 55 4.63 3.52 7.02
CA THR A 55 4.79 4.89 7.55
C THR A 55 3.94 5.91 6.79
N GLY A 56 3.55 5.58 5.55
CA GLY A 56 2.68 6.43 4.75
C GLY A 56 2.05 5.71 3.57
N ILE A 57 1.11 6.40 2.95
CA ILE A 57 0.47 5.99 1.70
C ILE A 57 0.62 7.10 0.67
N VAL A 58 0.89 6.72 -0.57
CA VAL A 58 0.92 7.59 -1.73
C VAL A 58 -0.23 7.18 -2.64
N LEU A 59 -1.19 8.09 -2.81
CA LEU A 59 -2.27 7.91 -3.76
C LEU A 59 -1.89 8.53 -5.10
N THR A 60 -1.92 7.70 -6.15
CA THR A 60 -1.62 8.08 -7.53
C THR A 60 -2.91 8.33 -8.30
N ARG A 61 -2.83 9.02 -9.45
CA ARG A 61 -4.00 9.31 -10.33
C ARG A 61 -5.16 10.04 -9.63
N VAL A 62 -4.83 10.90 -8.67
CA VAL A 62 -5.80 11.69 -7.90
C VAL A 62 -6.61 12.63 -8.80
N ASP A 63 -6.05 13.05 -9.93
CA ASP A 63 -6.71 13.85 -10.96
C ASP A 63 -7.92 13.16 -11.61
N GLY A 64 -7.98 11.82 -11.55
CA GLY A 64 -9.11 11.03 -12.03
C GLY A 64 -10.18 10.72 -10.97
N ASP A 65 -9.88 10.88 -9.68
CA ASP A 65 -10.83 10.59 -8.60
C ASP A 65 -11.78 11.78 -8.39
N GLY A 66 -12.95 11.72 -9.03
CA GLY A 66 -14.00 12.74 -8.90
C GLY A 66 -14.59 12.87 -7.49
N ARG A 67 -14.13 12.10 -6.49
CA ARG A 67 -14.69 12.10 -5.12
C ARG A 67 -13.67 12.41 -4.01
N GLY A 68 -12.37 12.29 -4.23
CA GLY A 68 -11.30 12.66 -3.26
C GLY A 68 -11.35 11.94 -1.90
N GLY A 69 -12.27 10.98 -1.72
CA GLY A 69 -12.58 10.39 -0.43
C GLY A 69 -11.56 9.37 0.05
N ALA A 70 -10.77 8.79 -0.87
CA ALA A 70 -9.72 7.82 -0.55
C ALA A 70 -8.55 8.45 0.23
N ALA A 71 -8.29 9.75 0.04
CA ALA A 71 -7.18 10.44 0.68
C ALA A 71 -7.45 10.84 2.13
N LEU A 72 -8.73 10.88 2.54
CA LEU A 72 -9.17 11.38 3.85
C LEU A 72 -9.70 10.28 4.78
N SER A 73 -9.79 9.03 4.31
CA SER A 73 -10.42 7.90 5.02
C SER A 73 -9.41 6.91 5.62
#